data_AF-A0A538APC9-F1
#
_entry.id   AF-A0A538APC9-F1
#
_cell.length_a   1.000
_cell.length_b   1.000
_cell.length_c   1.000
_cell.angle_alpha   90.00
_cell.angle_beta   90.00
_cell.angle_gamma   90.00
#
_symmetry.space_group_name_H-M   'P 1'
#
loop_
_entity.id
_entity.type
_entity.pdbx_description
1 polymer ?
#
loop_
_entity_poly.entity_id
_entity_poly.type
_entity_poly.pdbx_seq_one_letter_code
_entity_poly.pdbx_strand_id
1 'polypeptide(L)'
;MKVGLALPHYDFSLGDFSFPSEQPATVARVVDYARRAEVLGFDSVWVSDHLFLDLAKYGGPPKRYGTPEATSMLTALAGATERIRFGSLVLCASFRHPVFLAAQL
;
A
#
# COMPACT_ATOMS: atom_id res chain seq x y z
N MET A 1 20.57 2.83 11.92
CA MET A 1 19.10 2.72 12.13
C MET A 1 18.47 2.43 10.78
N LYS A 2 17.43 1.58 10.70
CA LYS A 2 16.69 1.31 9.45
C LYS A 2 15.36 2.05 9.44
N VAL A 3 14.97 2.60 8.30
CA VAL A 3 13.75 3.41 8.13
C VAL A 3 12.90 2.85 6.99
N GLY A 4 11.63 2.58 7.26
CA GLY A 4 10.65 2.11 6.27
C GLY A 4 9.58 3.16 5.97
N LEU A 5 9.03 3.11 4.75
CA LEU A 5 7.94 3.99 4.30
C LEU A 5 6.65 3.20 4.07
N ALA A 6 5.57 3.60 4.73
CA ALA A 6 4.23 3.16 4.35
C ALA A 6 3.82 3.90 3.06
N LEU A 7 3.58 3.16 1.97
CA LEU A 7 3.30 3.78 0.67
C LEU A 7 1.91 4.42 0.65
N PRO A 8 1.73 5.52 -0.11
CA PRO A 8 0.43 6.15 -0.29
C PRO A 8 -0.44 5.34 -1.27
N HIS A 9 -1.00 4.23 -0.79
CA HIS A 9 -1.72 3.23 -1.58
C HIS A 9 -3.24 3.26 -1.42
N TYR A 10 -3.79 4.27 -0.74
CA TYR A 10 -5.24 4.54 -0.72
C TYR A 10 -5.62 5.73 -1.56
N ASP A 11 -6.87 5.75 -2.03
CA ASP A 11 -7.41 6.86 -2.80
C ASP A 11 -7.28 8.21 -2.08
N PHE A 12 -7.33 8.23 -0.74
CA PHE A 12 -7.14 9.44 0.08
C PHE A 12 -5.68 9.76 0.43
N SER A 13 -4.73 8.87 0.11
CA SER A 13 -3.34 8.98 0.61
C SER A 13 -2.60 10.19 0.09
N LEU A 14 -3.10 10.81 -0.98
CA LEU A 14 -2.50 11.98 -1.60
C LEU A 14 -3.56 13.09 -1.53
N GLY A 15 -3.19 14.25 -1.02
CA GLY A 15 -4.11 15.30 -0.59
C GLY A 15 -3.62 15.93 0.71
N ASP A 16 -4.04 17.15 1.00
CA ASP A 16 -3.78 17.73 2.32
C ASP A 16 -4.91 17.34 3.29
N PHE A 17 -4.68 17.48 4.60
CA PHE A 17 -5.69 17.14 5.63
C PHE A 17 -7.00 17.95 5.51
N SER A 18 -6.96 19.10 4.83
CA SER A 18 -8.12 19.97 4.55
C SER A 18 -8.79 19.64 3.19
N PHE A 19 -8.06 19.04 2.26
CA PHE A 19 -8.49 18.68 0.90
C PHE A 19 -7.87 17.33 0.49
N PRO A 20 -8.41 16.20 0.98
CA PRO A 20 -7.98 14.89 0.52
C PRO A 20 -8.22 14.81 -0.99
N SER A 21 -7.18 14.54 -1.78
CA SER A 21 -7.37 14.25 -3.19
C SER A 21 -7.98 12.85 -3.23
N GLU A 22 -9.11 12.68 -3.89
CA GLU A 22 -9.73 11.36 -4.09
C GLU A 22 -9.19 10.70 -5.36
N GLN A 23 -7.90 10.92 -5.64
CA GLN A 23 -7.29 10.39 -6.84
C GLN A 23 -7.09 8.89 -6.67
N PRO A 24 -7.46 8.07 -7.67
CA PRO A 24 -7.33 6.63 -7.57
C PRO A 24 -5.90 6.21 -7.18
N ALA A 25 -5.79 5.33 -6.19
CA ALA A 25 -4.54 4.66 -5.86
C ALA A 25 -4.24 3.59 -6.92
N THR A 26 -3.75 4.03 -8.07
CA THR A 26 -3.35 3.11 -9.14
C THR A 26 -2.03 2.42 -8.80
N VAL A 27 -1.87 1.18 -9.29
CA VAL A 27 -0.61 0.43 -9.15
C VAL A 27 0.59 1.25 -9.63
N ALA A 28 0.46 1.93 -10.79
CA ALA A 28 1.52 2.75 -11.36
C ALA A 28 1.95 3.89 -10.43
N ARG A 29 1.00 4.55 -9.74
CA ARG A 29 1.33 5.60 -8.75
C ARG A 29 2.06 5.03 -7.55
N VAL A 30 1.58 3.92 -6.99
CA VAL A 30 2.22 3.30 -5.83
C VAL A 30 3.65 2.86 -6.17
N VAL A 31 3.87 2.31 -7.36
CA VAL A 31 5.20 1.99 -7.90
C VAL A 31 6.09 3.24 -8.02
N ASP A 32 5.57 4.37 -8.50
CA ASP A 32 6.35 5.61 -8.60
C ASP A 32 6.87 6.06 -7.22
N TYR A 33 6.02 6.01 -6.19
CA TYR A 33 6.45 6.30 -4.81
C TYR A 33 7.47 5.31 -4.28
N ALA A 34 7.36 4.02 -4.61
CA ALA A 34 8.33 3.02 -4.20
C ALA A 34 9.71 3.25 -4.84
N ARG A 35 9.75 3.57 -6.14
CA ARG A 35 10.99 3.93 -6.84
C ARG A 35 11.64 5.18 -6.26
N ARG A 36 10.83 6.19 -5.95
CA ARG A 36 11.32 7.39 -5.27
C ARG A 36 11.88 7.08 -3.88
N ALA A 37 11.20 6.24 -3.10
CA ALA A 37 11.68 5.81 -1.80
C ALA A 37 13.04 5.09 -1.89
N GLU A 38 13.21 4.23 -2.91
CA GLU A 38 14.48 3.57 -3.19
C GLU A 38 15.61 4.55 -3.53
N VAL A 39 15.35 5.53 -4.40
CA VAL A 39 16.33 6.58 -4.75
C VAL A 39 16.70 7.43 -3.53
N LEU A 40 15.73 7.69 -2.65
CA LEU A 40 15.93 8.46 -1.41
C LEU A 40 16.63 7.65 -0.29
N GLY A 41 16.87 6.36 -0.50
CA GLY A 41 17.63 5.52 0.44
C GLY A 41 16.82 4.96 1.60
N PHE A 42 15.50 4.82 1.47
CA PHE A 42 14.70 4.08 2.45
C PHE A 42 15.10 2.60 2.45
N ASP A 43 15.09 1.95 3.63
CA ASP A 43 15.43 0.53 3.76
C ASP A 43 14.31 -0.40 3.28
N SER A 44 13.06 0.06 3.39
CA SER A 44 11.88 -0.73 3.05
C SER A 44 10.63 0.09 2.71
N VAL A 45 9.71 -0.50 1.95
CA VAL A 45 8.38 0.04 1.67
C VAL A 45 7.28 -0.95 2.05
N TRP A 46 6.12 -0.44 2.45
CA TRP A 46 5.05 -1.26 3.03
C TRP A 46 3.67 -0.87 2.49
N VAL A 47 2.84 -1.89 2.23
CA VAL A 47 1.41 -1.75 1.90
C VAL A 47 0.57 -2.59 2.87
N SER A 48 -0.65 -2.16 3.18
CA SER A 48 -1.55 -2.91 4.06
C SER A 48 -2.50 -3.79 3.25
N ASP A 49 -2.88 -4.95 3.79
CA ASP A 49 -3.85 -5.85 3.16
C ASP A 49 -5.27 -5.47 3.55
N HIS A 50 -5.78 -4.41 2.93
CA HIS A 50 -7.19 -4.01 2.99
C HIS A 50 -7.82 -4.12 1.60
N LEU A 51 -9.10 -4.50 1.54
CA LEU A 51 -9.89 -4.43 0.30
C LEU A 51 -10.45 -3.01 0.06
N PHE A 52 -10.72 -2.31 1.15
CA PHE A 52 -11.11 -0.90 1.21
C PHE A 52 -10.89 -0.41 2.65
N LEU A 53 -10.77 0.90 2.83
CA LEU A 53 -10.71 1.51 4.16
C LEU A 53 -11.91 2.44 4.36
N ASP A 54 -12.54 2.37 5.54
CA ASP A 54 -13.53 3.32 5.99
C ASP A 54 -12.94 4.14 7.15
N LEU A 55 -13.03 5.47 7.03
CA LEU A 55 -12.48 6.41 7.98
C LEU A 55 -13.51 6.95 8.98
N ALA A 56 -14.78 6.56 8.90
CA ALA A 56 -15.85 7.02 9.79
C ALA A 56 -15.52 6.79 11.27
N LYS A 57 -14.93 5.64 11.59
CA LYS A 57 -14.47 5.30 12.95
C LYS A 57 -13.33 6.19 13.47
N TYR A 58 -12.68 6.95 12.59
CA TYR A 58 -11.61 7.89 12.89
C TYR A 58 -12.03 9.35 12.73
N GLY A 59 -13.35 9.62 12.62
CA GLY A 59 -13.89 10.98 12.41
C GLY A 59 -13.85 11.47 10.96
N GLY A 60 -13.51 10.60 10.01
CA GLY A 60 -13.60 10.88 8.58
C GLY A 60 -15.03 10.76 8.04
N PRO A 61 -15.26 11.10 6.75
CA PRO A 61 -16.57 10.93 6.12
C PRO A 61 -16.94 9.43 6.04
N PRO A 62 -18.25 9.09 6.05
CA PRO A 62 -18.75 7.72 5.92
C PRO A 62 -18.64 7.23 4.47
N LYS A 63 -17.40 7.01 4.03
CA LYS A 63 -17.04 6.62 2.67
C LYS A 63 -15.96 5.53 2.71
N ARG A 64 -16.03 4.62 1.74
CA ARG A 64 -15.00 3.63 1.48
C ARG A 64 -13.99 4.17 0.49
N TYR A 65 -12.72 3.99 0.80
CA TYR A 65 -11.59 4.32 -0.05
C TYR A 65 -10.95 3.05 -0.59
N GLY A 66 -10.70 3.04 -1.90
CA GLY A 66 -10.05 1.93 -2.57
C GLY A 66 -8.55 1.90 -2.33
N THR A 67 -7.99 0.73 -2.60
CA THR A 67 -6.56 0.44 -2.61
C THR A 67 -6.32 -0.72 -3.57
N PRO A 68 -5.15 -0.81 -4.23
CA PRO A 68 -4.73 -2.04 -4.89
C PRO A 68 -4.76 -3.23 -3.94
N GLU A 69 -5.09 -4.40 -4.49
CA GLU A 69 -5.03 -5.66 -3.75
C GLU A 69 -3.57 -5.97 -3.36
N ALA A 70 -3.33 -6.29 -2.09
CA ALA A 70 -1.99 -6.24 -1.52
C ALA A 70 -1.01 -7.24 -2.15
N THR A 71 -1.41 -8.48 -2.44
CA THR A 71 -0.47 -9.48 -3.00
C THR A 71 -0.08 -9.12 -4.44
N SER A 72 -1.02 -8.66 -5.25
CA SER A 72 -0.75 -8.11 -6.59
C SER A 72 0.14 -6.87 -6.52
N MET A 73 -0.05 -6.02 -5.50
CA MET A 73 0.79 -4.85 -5.28
C MET A 73 2.22 -5.25 -4.92
N LEU A 74 2.44 -6.26 -4.06
CA LEU A 74 3.78 -6.79 -3.77
C LEU A 74 4.47 -7.31 -5.04
N THR A 75 3.75 -8.02 -5.90
CA THR A 75 4.26 -8.47 -7.21
C THR A 75 4.67 -7.27 -8.09
N ALA A 76 3.86 -6.21 -8.12
CA ALA A 76 4.20 -5.00 -8.87
C ALA A 76 5.43 -4.27 -8.31
N LEU A 77 5.60 -4.24 -6.98
CA LEU A 77 6.79 -3.68 -6.33
C LEU A 77 8.05 -4.50 -6.65
N ALA A 78 7.93 -5.84 -6.62
CA ALA A 78 9.01 -6.76 -6.97
C ALA A 78 9.53 -6.54 -8.40
N GLY A 79 8.62 -6.28 -9.34
CA GLY A 79 8.98 -6.04 -10.74
C GLY A 79 9.46 -4.61 -11.04
N ALA A 80 9.34 -3.68 -10.09
CA ALA A 80 9.58 -2.26 -10.35
C ALA A 80 10.69 -1.60 -9.51
N THR A 81 11.28 -2.35 -8.57
CA THR A 81 12.36 -1.92 -7.67
C THR A 81 13.49 -2.96 -7.66
N GLU A 82 14.70 -2.57 -7.28
CA GLU A 82 15.89 -3.45 -7.41
C GLU A 82 16.53 -3.86 -6.09
N ARG A 83 16.46 -3.00 -5.06
CA ARG A 83 17.24 -3.12 -3.82
C ARG A 83 16.40 -2.88 -2.57
N ILE A 84 15.40 -2.00 -2.63
CA ILE A 84 14.55 -1.70 -1.49
C ILE A 84 13.76 -2.95 -1.10
N ARG A 85 13.68 -3.23 0.20
CA ARG A 85 12.82 -4.31 0.68
C ARG A 85 11.37 -3.88 0.59
N PHE A 86 10.48 -4.81 0.34
CA PHE A 86 9.05 -4.54 0.35
C PHE A 86 8.30 -5.62 1.14
N GLY A 87 7.15 -5.27 1.68
CA GLY A 87 6.34 -6.20 2.46
C GLY A 87 4.94 -5.67 2.75
N SER A 88 4.16 -6.52 3.39
CA SER A 88 2.82 -6.20 3.86
C SER A 88 2.82 -5.77 5.32
N LEU A 89 1.93 -4.85 5.69
CA LEU A 89 1.73 -4.36 7.05
C LEU A 89 0.22 -4.26 7.34
N VAL A 90 -0.49 -5.36 7.56
CA VAL A 90 -0.10 -6.78 7.66
C VAL A 90 -0.93 -7.58 6.65
N LEU A 91 -0.60 -8.85 6.36
CA LEU A 91 -1.56 -9.73 5.67
C LEU A 91 -2.73 -10.04 6.58
N CYS A 92 -3.95 -9.91 6.06
CA CYS A 92 -5.16 -10.26 6.79
C CYS A 92 -5.42 -11.76 6.66
N ALA A 93 -5.26 -12.50 7.77
CA ALA A 93 -5.45 -13.95 7.79
C ALA A 93 -6.85 -14.40 7.32
N SER A 94 -7.86 -13.53 7.41
CA SER A 94 -9.24 -13.84 7.05
C SER A 94 -9.59 -13.62 5.58
N PHE A 95 -8.69 -13.05 4.76
CA PHE A 95 -9.01 -12.69 3.37
C PHE A 95 -8.76 -13.79 2.36
N ARG A 96 -7.80 -14.69 2.62
CA ARG A 96 -7.40 -15.74 1.68
C ARG A 96 -7.21 -17.04 2.44
N HIS A 97 -7.55 -18.17 1.82
CA HIS A 97 -7.30 -19.48 2.40
C HIS A 97 -5.77 -19.70 2.56
N PRO A 98 -5.29 -20.21 3.70
CA PRO A 98 -3.86 -20.25 4.01
C PRO A 98 -3.03 -21.04 3.00
N VAL A 99 -3.57 -22.12 2.43
CA VAL A 99 -2.88 -22.92 1.40
C VAL A 99 -2.67 -22.13 0.10
N PHE A 100 -3.66 -21.32 -0.31
CA PHE A 100 -3.50 -20.49 -1.51
C PHE A 100 -2.57 -19.31 -1.24
N LEU A 101 -2.67 -18.69 -0.05
CA LEU A 101 -1.77 -17.62 0.35
C LEU A 101 -0.31 -18.09 0.37
N ALA A 102 -0.04 -19.28 0.91
CA ALA A 102 1.30 -19.86 0.92
C ALA A 102 1.87 -20.12 -0.49
N ALA A 103 1.02 -20.37 -1.49
CA ALA A 103 1.45 -20.53 -2.88
C ALA A 103 1.66 -19.19 -3.62
N GLN A 104 1.21 -18.07 -3.06
CA GLN A 104 1.32 -16.72 -3.64
C GLN A 104 2.51 -15.92 -3.10
N LEU A 105 3.10 -16.33 -1.97
CA LEU A 105 4.25 -15.70 -1.31
C LEU A 105 5.55 -16.45 -1.64
#